data_AF-A0A1F8SUJ9-F1
#
_entry.id   AF-A0A1F8SUJ9-F1
#
_cell.length_a   1.000
_cell.length_b   1.000
_cell.length_c   1.000
_cell.angle_alpha   90.00
_cell.angle_beta   90.00
_cell.angle_gamma   90.00
#
_symmetry.space_group_name_H-M   'P 1'
#
loop_
_entity.id
_entity.type
_entity.pdbx_description
1 polymer ?
#
loop_
_entity_poly.entity_id
_entity_poly.type
_entity_poly.pdbx_seq_one_letter_code
_entity_poly.pdbx_strand_id
1 'polypeptide(L)'
;MSENITVVEMHGCIVCARIFNTLAIYTPDGRLVDCTVTSPGGHCVSDERQPLVACDTHTAGEIETAYKRWKSRKVEELNDELEDE
;
A
#
# COMPACT_ATOMS: atom_id res chain seq x y z
N MET A 1 -6.91 -25.57 6.44
CA MET A 1 -6.82 -24.10 6.36
C MET A 1 -5.62 -23.81 5.48
N SER A 2 -5.81 -23.12 4.38
CA SER A 2 -4.70 -22.76 3.49
C SER A 2 -3.83 -21.71 4.20
N GLU A 3 -2.52 -21.86 4.11
CA GLU A 3 -1.56 -20.98 4.81
C GLU A 3 -1.48 -19.61 4.12
N ASN A 4 -1.16 -18.57 4.89
CA ASN A 4 -0.95 -17.23 4.34
C ASN A 4 0.30 -17.22 3.43
N ILE A 5 0.25 -16.40 2.39
CA ILE A 5 1.32 -16.24 1.41
C ILE A 5 2.16 -15.03 1.82
N THR A 6 3.46 -15.22 1.96
CA THR A 6 4.39 -14.13 2.28
C THR A 6 5.22 -13.77 1.05
N VAL A 7 5.25 -12.48 0.69
CA VAL A 7 5.92 -11.98 -0.52
C VAL A 7 6.78 -10.77 -0.17
N VAL A 8 7.96 -10.67 -0.79
CA VAL A 8 8.79 -9.46 -0.74
C VAL A 8 8.52 -8.65 -2.00
N GLU A 9 8.07 -7.42 -1.82
CA GLU A 9 7.68 -6.50 -2.88
C GLU A 9 8.41 -5.16 -2.74
N MET A 10 8.49 -4.41 -3.83
CA MET A 10 9.04 -3.05 -3.82
C MET A 10 7.92 -2.04 -3.97
N HIS A 11 7.81 -1.12 -3.01
CA HIS A 11 6.80 -0.07 -2.99
C HIS A 11 7.45 1.31 -2.86
N GLY A 12 6.88 2.29 -3.56
CA GLY A 12 7.30 3.68 -3.47
C GLY A 12 6.63 4.40 -2.30
N CYS A 13 7.34 5.34 -1.67
CA CYS A 13 6.74 6.27 -0.74
C CYS A 13 5.61 7.03 -1.44
N ILE A 14 4.41 7.05 -0.86
CA ILE A 14 3.23 7.70 -1.45
C ILE A 14 3.39 9.22 -1.65
N VAL A 15 4.39 9.84 -0.99
CA VAL A 15 4.68 11.27 -1.09
C VAL A 15 5.79 11.56 -2.11
N CYS A 16 6.94 10.88 -2.02
CA CYS A 16 8.15 11.21 -2.80
C CYS A 16 8.64 10.10 -3.75
N ALA A 17 7.93 8.98 -3.84
CA ALA A 17 8.26 7.83 -4.68
C ALA A 17 9.61 7.15 -4.40
N ARG A 18 10.29 7.46 -3.29
CA ARG A 18 11.46 6.70 -2.83
C ARG A 18 11.08 5.23 -2.61
N ILE A 19 11.88 4.30 -3.14
CA ILE A 19 11.56 2.87 -3.13
C ILE A 19 12.00 2.21 -1.81
N PHE A 20 11.15 1.32 -1.30
CA PHE A 20 11.37 0.51 -0.11
C PHE A 20 10.99 -0.94 -0.38
N ASN A 21 11.76 -1.87 0.18
CA ASN A 21 11.38 -3.27 0.25
C ASN A 21 10.32 -3.45 1.35
N THR A 22 9.25 -4.15 1.03
CA THR A 22 8.12 -4.42 1.93
C THR A 22 7.86 -5.91 1.94
N LEU A 23 7.76 -6.48 3.13
CA LEU A 23 7.27 -7.84 3.32
C LEU A 23 5.75 -7.76 3.48
N ALA A 24 5.01 -8.33 2.55
CA ALA A 24 3.55 -8.36 2.55
C ALA A 24 3.07 -9.79 2.84
N ILE A 25 2.04 -9.89 3.68
CA ILE A 25 1.39 -11.15 4.03
C ILE A 25 -0.01 -11.09 3.45
N TYR A 26 -0.34 -12.05 2.58
CA TYR A 26 -1.63 -12.17 1.94
C TYR A 26 -2.37 -13.41 2.41
N THR A 27 -3.68 -13.34 2.43
CA THR A 27 -4.53 -14.51 2.49
C THR A 27 -4.38 -15.34 1.20
N PRO A 28 -4.77 -16.62 1.20
CA PRO A 28 -4.81 -17.45 -0.01
C PRO A 28 -5.68 -16.87 -1.14
N ASP A 29 -6.69 -16.06 -0.82
CA ASP A 29 -7.55 -15.34 -1.77
C ASP A 29 -6.96 -13.98 -2.22
N GLY A 30 -5.72 -13.67 -1.84
CA GLY A 30 -5.00 -12.49 -2.31
C GLY A 30 -5.30 -11.19 -1.57
N ARG A 31 -6.00 -11.24 -0.43
CA ARG A 31 -6.23 -10.04 0.41
C ARG A 31 -5.03 -9.78 1.28
N LEU A 32 -4.61 -8.52 1.38
CA LEU A 32 -3.54 -8.14 2.29
C LEU A 32 -4.01 -8.36 3.75
N VAL A 33 -3.21 -9.08 4.51
CA VAL A 33 -3.38 -9.30 5.96
C VAL A 33 -2.53 -8.32 6.74
N ASP A 34 -1.25 -8.18 6.35
CA ASP A 34 -0.29 -7.33 7.03
C ASP A 34 0.84 -6.94 6.08
N CYS A 35 1.53 -5.83 6.38
CA CYS A 35 2.77 -5.47 5.72
C CYS A 35 3.76 -4.83 6.68
N THR A 36 5.04 -5.05 6.41
CA THR A 36 6.12 -4.34 7.12
C THR A 36 7.22 -3.92 6.16
N VAL A 37 7.69 -2.69 6.32
CA VAL A 37 8.81 -2.17 5.53
C VAL A 37 10.10 -2.75 6.10
N THR A 38 10.87 -3.44 5.25
CA THR A 38 12.14 -4.06 5.64
C THR A 38 13.35 -3.17 5.33
N SER A 39 13.16 -2.15 4.50
CA SER A 39 14.15 -1.10 4.26
C SER A 39 14.17 -0.04 5.38
N PRO A 40 15.33 0.51 5.76
CA PRO A 40 15.40 1.52 6.80
C PRO A 40 14.74 2.84 6.36
N GLY A 41 14.07 3.52 7.30
CA GLY A 41 13.57 4.88 7.12
C GLY A 41 12.19 4.98 6.46
N GLY A 42 11.39 3.93 6.52
CA GLY A 42 10.00 3.96 6.10
C GLY A 42 9.11 3.03 6.91
N HIS A 43 7.81 3.21 6.76
CA HIS A 43 6.77 2.48 7.47
C HIS A 43 5.56 2.22 6.58
N CYS A 44 4.81 1.17 6.89
CA CYS A 44 3.54 0.90 6.22
C CYS A 44 2.50 1.95 6.65
N VAL A 45 1.76 2.47 5.67
CA VAL A 45 0.56 3.28 5.88
C VAL A 45 -0.62 2.32 5.95
N SER A 46 -1.44 2.43 6.99
CA SER A 46 -2.57 1.53 7.21
C SER A 46 -3.57 1.58 6.04
N ASP A 47 -3.64 0.51 5.25
CA ASP A 47 -4.69 0.26 4.25
C ASP A 47 -4.99 -1.25 4.20
N GLU A 48 -6.26 -1.61 4.10
CA GLU A 48 -6.70 -3.01 4.23
C GLU A 48 -6.54 -3.83 2.93
N ARG A 49 -6.15 -3.20 1.81
CA ARG A 49 -6.21 -3.86 0.49
C ARG A 49 -4.89 -3.95 -0.25
N GLN A 50 -3.91 -3.09 0.04
CA GLN A 50 -2.60 -3.18 -0.57
C GLN A 50 -1.52 -2.52 0.28
N PRO A 51 -0.25 -2.94 0.14
CA PRO A 51 0.83 -2.30 0.87
C PRO A 51 0.98 -0.85 0.38
N LEU A 52 0.96 0.09 1.33
CA LEU A 52 1.30 1.49 1.09
C LEU A 52 2.46 1.86 2.01
N VAL A 53 3.41 2.63 1.49
CA VAL A 53 4.62 3.00 2.22
C VAL A 53 4.75 4.51 2.33
N ALA A 54 5.21 4.99 3.47
CA ALA A 54 5.71 6.35 3.63
C ALA A 54 7.11 6.33 4.23
N CYS A 55 7.95 7.30 3.86
CA CYS A 55 9.25 7.47 4.50
C CYS A 55 9.16 8.40 5.71
N ASP A 56 10.04 8.19 6.68
CA ASP A 56 10.00 8.90 7.97
C ASP A 56 10.37 10.39 7.86
N THR A 57 10.78 10.84 6.68
CA THR A 57 11.10 12.24 6.40
C THR A 57 9.88 13.12 6.15
N HIS A 58 8.71 12.52 5.93
CA HIS A 58 7.46 13.25 5.69
C HIS A 58 6.63 13.37 6.96
N THR A 59 5.95 14.49 7.09
CA THR A 59 5.02 14.74 8.18
C THR A 59 3.73 13.94 8.00
N ALA A 60 3.02 13.68 9.10
CA ALA A 60 1.73 13.00 9.06
C ALA A 60 0.72 13.72 8.13
N GLY A 61 0.74 15.05 8.07
CA GLY A 61 -0.15 15.82 7.19
C GLY A 61 0.17 15.67 5.70
N GLU A 62 1.45 15.54 5.33
CA GLU A 62 1.85 15.24 3.94
C GLU A 62 1.42 13.82 3.55
N ILE A 63 1.62 12.85 4.45
CA ILE A 63 1.21 11.45 4.26
C ILE A 63 -0.30 11.34 4.11
N GLU A 64 -1.09 11.99 4.98
CA GLU A 64 -2.56 12.01 4.88
C GLU A 64 -3.03 12.65 3.57
N THR A 65 -2.40 13.75 3.16
CA THR A 65 -2.72 14.41 1.89
C THR A 65 -2.44 13.51 0.70
N ALA A 66 -1.28 12.83 0.69
CA ALA A 66 -0.93 11.87 -0.35
C ALA A 66 -1.88 10.66 -0.36
N TYR A 67 -2.25 10.15 0.82
CA TYR A 67 -3.20 9.04 0.96
C TYR A 67 -4.57 9.40 0.40
N LYS A 68 -5.10 10.59 0.70
CA LYS A 68 -6.36 11.09 0.11
C LYS A 68 -6.31 11.12 -1.41
N ARG A 69 -5.21 11.64 -1.99
CA ARG A 69 -5.01 11.68 -3.46
C ARG A 69 -4.96 10.29 -4.06
N TRP A 70 -4.22 9.37 -3.44
CA TRP A 70 -4.11 7.98 -3.88
C TRP A 70 -5.49 7.29 -3.84
N LYS A 71 -6.24 7.46 -2.75
CA LYS A 71 -7.58 6.89 -2.59
C LYS A 71 -8.56 7.41 -3.63
N SER A 72 -8.54 8.71 -3.95
CA SER A 72 -9.40 9.29 -4.98
C SER A 72 -9.17 8.66 -6.36
N ARG A 73 -7.90 8.41 -6.74
CA ARG A 73 -7.58 7.73 -8.01
C ARG A 73 -8.10 6.30 -8.06
N LYS A 74 -7.96 5.56 -6.95
CA LYS A 74 -8.44 4.18 -6.87
C LYS A 74 -9.97 4.05 -6.93
N VAL A 75 -10.69 5.06 -6.42
CA VAL A 75 -12.16 5.11 -6.53
C VAL A 75 -12.61 5.33 -7.97
N GLU A 76 -11.88 6.13 -8.74
CA GLU A 76 -12.15 6.31 -10.18
C GLU A 76 -11.90 5.01 -10.96
N GLU A 77 -10.78 4.33 -10.72
CA GLU A 77 -10.46 3.04 -11.38
C GLU A 77 -11.51 1.94 -11.11
N LEU A 78 -12.07 1.87 -9.90
CA LEU A 78 -13.13 0.90 -9.57
C LEU A 78 -14.50 1.26 -10.16
N ASN A 79 -14.75 2.53 -10.47
CA ASN A 79 -15.99 2.95 -11.11
C ASN A 79 -15.95 2.73 -12.62
N ASP A 80 -14.78 2.89 -13.26
CA ASP A 80 -14.62 2.63 -14.69
C ASP A 80 -14.72 1.13 -15.04
N GLU A 81 -14.39 0.21 -14.11
CA GLU A 81 -14.56 -1.24 -14.30
C GLU A 81 -16.03 -1.71 -14.20
N LEU A 82 -16.97 -0.87 -13.78
CA LEU A 82 -18.40 -1.21 -13.60
C LEU A 82 -19.31 -0.69 -14.74
N GLU A 83 -18.77 0.06 -15.70
CA GLU A 83 -19.53 0.58 -16.85
C GLU A 83 -19.41 -0.29 -18.12
N ASP A 84 -18.63 -1.37 -18.07
CA ASP A 84 -18.35 -2.29 -19.19
C ASP A 84 -19.10 -3.66 -19.10
N GLU A 85 -20.21 -3.77 -18.33
CA GLU A 85 -21.13 -4.94 -18.33
C GLU A 85 -22.49 -4.68 -18.98
#